data_AF-A0A836C8W0-F1
#
_entry.id   AF-A0A836C8W0-F1
#
_cell.length_a   1.000
_cell.length_b   1.000
_cell.length_c   1.000
_cell.angle_alpha   90.00
_cell.angle_beta   90.00
_cell.angle_gamma   90.00
#
_symmetry.space_group_name_H-M   'P 1'
#
loop_
_entity.id
_entity.type
_entity.pdbx_description
1 polymer ?
#
loop_
_entity_poly.entity_id
_entity_poly.type
_entity_poly.pdbx_seq_one_letter_code
_entity_poly.pdbx_strand_id
1 'polypeptide(L)'
;MALEYGTGMASIGEQVEEGQQLLQAKQDSDRSASFWRKIAVGSVAIALVVCGAASYGGAAHNSTSSAATLDSTDSCGPCGFGICAASMCDHNSAPFVCTSGGAQTGCAAEASTWPKYDDCDSCCDLSNCSKTMESGDDKELTKKCGPCGKKDCQEFGGYQRCGLGAPYVCTEGSSKYGCASDKYHWAAMLDTSCSACCDMTDC
;
A
#
# COMPACT_ATOMS: atom_id res chain seq x y z
N MET A 1 19.86 -65.48 -18.06
CA MET A 1 19.68 -64.09 -17.59
C MET A 1 18.47 -63.55 -18.31
N ALA A 2 17.33 -63.50 -17.63
CA ALA A 2 16.05 -63.03 -18.17
C ALA A 2 15.70 -61.72 -17.44
N LEU A 3 15.40 -60.67 -18.20
CA LEU A 3 14.93 -59.38 -17.69
C LEU A 3 13.43 -59.30 -17.98
N GLU A 4 12.63 -59.33 -16.92
CA GLU A 4 11.18 -59.09 -16.98
C GLU A 4 10.90 -57.59 -16.99
N TYR A 5 10.13 -57.14 -17.97
CA TYR A 5 9.56 -55.80 -18.06
C TYR A 5 8.22 -55.78 -17.31
N GLY A 6 8.15 -55.02 -16.22
CA GLY A 6 6.91 -54.76 -15.48
C GLY A 6 6.28 -53.43 -15.89
N THR A 7 5.18 -53.50 -16.63
CA THR A 7 4.32 -52.37 -17.00
C THR A 7 3.35 -52.08 -15.85
N GLY A 8 3.44 -50.91 -15.23
CA GLY A 8 2.48 -50.44 -14.22
C GLY A 8 1.83 -49.14 -14.66
N MET A 9 0.63 -49.23 -15.24
CA MET A 9 -0.26 -48.08 -15.45
C MET A 9 -1.13 -47.90 -14.21
N ALA A 10 -0.96 -46.78 -13.50
CA ALA A 10 -1.82 -46.37 -12.40
C ALA A 10 -2.90 -45.40 -12.89
N SER A 11 -4.12 -45.69 -12.44
CA SER A 11 -5.40 -45.07 -12.79
C SER A 11 -5.49 -43.59 -12.40
N ILE A 12 -5.97 -42.76 -13.33
CA ILE A 12 -6.37 -41.36 -13.12
C ILE A 12 -7.87 -41.29 -13.33
N GLY A 13 -8.64 -41.18 -12.24
CA GLY A 13 -10.09 -41.08 -12.34
C GLY A 13 -10.80 -40.99 -11.01
N GLU A 14 -10.48 -39.98 -10.18
CA GLU A 14 -11.35 -39.64 -9.02
C GLU A 14 -11.06 -38.25 -8.43
N GLN A 15 -11.09 -37.18 -9.25
CA GLN A 15 -10.87 -35.80 -8.75
C GLN A 15 -11.79 -34.74 -9.41
N VAL A 16 -12.84 -35.13 -10.13
CA VAL A 16 -13.65 -34.17 -10.93
C VAL A 16 -14.91 -33.68 -10.18
N GLU A 17 -15.27 -34.25 -9.02
CA GLU A 17 -16.58 -33.98 -8.42
C GLU A 17 -16.63 -32.86 -7.36
N GLU A 18 -15.50 -32.46 -6.75
CA GLU A 18 -15.50 -31.37 -5.74
C GLU A 18 -15.46 -29.95 -6.34
N GLY A 19 -15.17 -29.81 -7.64
CA GLY A 19 -15.09 -28.50 -8.30
C GLY A 19 -16.43 -27.82 -8.58
N GLN A 20 -17.56 -28.55 -8.55
CA GLN A 20 -18.86 -27.98 -8.93
C GLN A 20 -19.63 -27.32 -7.77
N GLN A 21 -19.34 -27.66 -6.51
CA GLN A 21 -20.08 -27.06 -5.37
C GLN A 21 -19.62 -25.62 -5.06
N LEU A 22 -18.37 -25.27 -5.36
CA LEU A 22 -17.82 -23.93 -5.10
C LEU A 22 -18.32 -22.85 -6.08
N LEU A 23 -18.79 -23.25 -7.27
CA LEU A 23 -19.34 -22.31 -8.27
C LEU A 23 -20.78 -21.89 -7.99
N GLN A 24 -21.59 -22.72 -7.31
CA GLN A 24 -22.97 -22.37 -6.97
C GLN A 24 -23.06 -21.38 -5.80
N ALA A 25 -22.10 -21.39 -4.87
CA ALA A 25 -22.09 -20.45 -3.75
C ALA A 25 -21.85 -18.98 -4.17
N LYS A 26 -21.27 -18.74 -5.36
CA LYS A 26 -20.99 -17.37 -5.84
C LYS A 26 -22.22 -16.70 -6.48
N GLN A 27 -23.18 -17.47 -7.00
CA GLN A 27 -24.34 -16.90 -7.69
C GLN A 27 -25.43 -16.34 -6.76
N ASP A 28 -25.52 -16.80 -5.51
CA ASP A 28 -26.52 -16.27 -4.56
C ASP A 28 -26.09 -14.96 -3.87
N SER A 29 -24.79 -14.61 -3.90
CA SER A 29 -24.31 -13.35 -3.32
C SER A 29 -24.71 -12.13 -4.15
N ASP A 30 -24.72 -12.24 -5.48
CA ASP A 30 -25.08 -11.12 -6.36
C ASP A 30 -26.59 -10.84 -6.41
N ARG A 31 -27.43 -11.78 -5.97
CA ARG A 31 -28.89 -11.60 -6.00
C ARG A 31 -29.41 -10.75 -4.83
N SER A 32 -28.62 -10.58 -3.77
CA SER A 32 -29.04 -9.83 -2.58
C SER A 32 -28.72 -8.33 -2.64
N ALA A 33 -27.97 -7.86 -3.64
CA ALA A 33 -27.60 -6.44 -3.78
C ALA A 33 -28.66 -5.57 -4.48
N SER A 34 -29.70 -6.16 -5.08
CA SER A 34 -30.71 -5.42 -5.85
C SER A 34 -31.95 -4.97 -5.04
N PHE A 35 -32.07 -5.34 -3.76
CA PHE A 35 -33.34 -5.17 -3.03
C PHE A 35 -33.48 -3.87 -2.20
N TRP A 36 -32.45 -3.03 -2.10
CA TRP A 36 -32.49 -1.82 -1.26
C TRP A 36 -32.77 -0.50 -1.98
N ARG A 37 -33.12 -0.50 -3.27
CA ARG A 37 -33.27 0.74 -4.07
C ARG A 37 -34.64 1.44 -4.02
N LYS A 38 -35.49 1.23 -2.99
CA LYS A 38 -36.81 1.88 -2.94
C LYS A 38 -37.36 2.22 -1.54
N ILE A 39 -36.66 3.02 -0.74
CA ILE A 39 -37.22 3.82 0.39
C ILE A 39 -36.22 4.98 0.60
N ALA A 40 -36.51 6.28 0.65
CA ALA A 40 -37.71 7.09 0.59
C ALA A 40 -37.34 8.45 -0.03
N VAL A 41 -38.23 8.98 -0.86
CA VAL A 41 -38.31 10.41 -1.16
C VAL A 41 -38.85 11.09 0.11
N GLY A 42 -37.99 11.80 0.82
CA GLY A 42 -38.33 12.49 2.06
C GLY A 42 -37.58 13.81 2.14
N SER A 43 -38.27 14.88 1.77
CA SER A 43 -37.86 16.27 1.80
C SER A 43 -37.20 16.65 3.13
N VAL A 44 -35.92 17.07 3.11
CA VAL A 44 -35.31 17.79 4.22
C VAL A 44 -34.95 19.18 3.75
N ALA A 45 -35.71 20.14 4.26
CA ALA A 45 -35.51 21.56 4.10
C ALA A 45 -34.28 22.03 4.90
N ILE A 46 -33.48 22.87 4.25
CA ILE A 46 -32.89 24.13 4.74
C ILE A 46 -32.35 24.12 6.18
N ALA A 47 -31.02 24.17 6.30
CA ALA A 47 -30.35 25.06 7.25
C ALA A 47 -28.99 25.51 6.67
N LEU A 48 -28.98 26.69 6.05
CA LEU A 48 -27.75 27.43 5.76
C LEU A 48 -27.15 27.86 7.10
N VAL A 49 -26.19 27.09 7.60
CA VAL A 49 -25.36 27.50 8.73
C VAL A 49 -24.20 28.33 8.18
N VAL A 50 -24.30 29.64 8.40
CA VAL A 50 -23.21 30.60 8.28
C VAL A 50 -22.16 30.24 9.35
N CYS A 51 -21.10 29.55 8.96
CA CYS A 51 -19.90 29.43 9.79
C CYS A 51 -18.94 30.56 9.40
N GLY A 52 -18.82 31.52 10.32
CA GLY A 52 -17.93 32.66 10.22
C GLY A 52 -16.47 32.26 10.08
N ALA A 53 -15.72 33.14 9.43
CA ALA A 53 -14.27 33.14 9.36
C ALA A 53 -13.69 33.25 10.77
N ALA A 54 -13.21 32.14 11.32
CA ALA A 54 -12.28 32.14 12.43
C ALA A 54 -10.88 31.95 11.85
N SER A 55 -10.18 33.08 11.70
CA SER A 55 -8.74 33.15 11.52
C SER A 55 -8.06 32.53 12.75
N TYR A 56 -7.64 31.27 12.64
CA TYR A 56 -6.73 30.64 13.58
C TYR A 56 -5.31 30.73 13.03
N GLY A 57 -4.43 31.27 13.88
CA GLY A 57 -3.05 31.63 13.56
C GLY A 57 -2.26 30.46 13.01
N GLY A 58 -1.43 30.77 12.01
CA GLY A 58 -0.42 29.87 11.49
C GLY A 58 0.48 29.39 12.61
N ALA A 59 0.38 28.10 12.92
CA ALA A 59 1.52 27.39 13.46
C ALA A 59 2.61 27.44 12.39
N ALA A 60 3.67 28.18 12.69
CA ALA A 60 4.90 28.12 11.93
C ALA A 60 5.38 26.67 11.97
N HIS A 61 5.12 25.92 10.89
CA HIS A 61 5.89 24.74 10.59
C HIS A 61 7.32 25.24 10.46
N ASN A 62 8.13 24.95 11.48
CA ASN A 62 9.58 25.05 11.38
C ASN A 62 10.01 23.93 10.43
N SER A 63 9.71 24.12 9.16
CA SER A 63 10.41 23.48 8.06
C SER A 63 11.85 23.87 8.28
N THR A 64 12.58 23.03 9.00
CA THR A 64 14.02 22.94 8.86
C THR A 64 14.21 22.43 7.44
N SER A 65 14.06 23.35 6.50
CA SER A 65 14.58 23.25 5.17
C SER A 65 16.07 23.11 5.41
N SER A 66 16.53 21.86 5.47
CA SER A 66 17.87 21.56 5.01
C SER A 66 17.94 22.23 3.66
N ALA A 67 18.60 23.39 3.63
CA ALA A 67 18.94 24.07 2.41
C ALA A 67 19.86 23.10 1.68
N ALA A 68 19.24 22.19 0.92
CA ALA A 68 19.89 21.46 -0.12
C ALA A 68 20.44 22.55 -1.02
N THR A 69 21.76 22.68 -0.98
CA THR A 69 22.51 23.37 -2.01
C THR A 69 22.00 22.85 -3.34
N LEU A 70 21.20 23.67 -4.03
CA LEU A 70 20.78 23.50 -5.42
C LEU A 70 22.03 23.66 -6.28
N ASP A 71 22.90 22.67 -6.23
CA ASP A 71 24.14 22.60 -7.01
C ASP A 71 24.17 21.23 -7.69
N SER A 72 23.32 21.09 -8.72
CA SER A 72 23.46 20.23 -9.91
C SER A 72 22.08 19.88 -10.46
N THR A 73 21.61 20.69 -11.40
CA THR A 73 20.39 20.47 -12.22
C THR A 73 20.49 19.25 -13.17
N ASP A 74 21.51 18.41 -13.02
CA ASP A 74 21.83 17.32 -13.96
C ASP A 74 21.63 15.91 -13.40
N SER A 75 21.33 15.74 -12.10
CA SER A 75 21.13 14.41 -11.54
C SER A 75 20.09 14.40 -10.43
N CYS A 76 18.99 13.66 -10.65
CA CYS A 76 18.06 13.30 -9.60
C CYS A 76 18.84 12.58 -8.47
N GLY A 77 18.77 13.11 -7.25
CA GLY A 77 19.38 12.46 -6.08
C GLY A 77 18.65 11.16 -5.70
N PRO A 78 19.19 10.32 -4.81
CA PRO A 78 18.51 9.10 -4.38
C PRO A 78 17.16 9.41 -3.72
N CYS A 79 16.14 8.60 -4.01
CA CYS A 79 14.84 8.73 -3.37
C CYS A 79 14.91 8.40 -1.87
N GLY A 80 14.22 9.21 -1.07
CA GLY A 80 13.90 8.86 0.31
C GLY A 80 12.92 7.69 0.38
N PHE A 81 12.83 7.05 1.54
CA PHE A 81 12.02 5.85 1.68
C PHE A 81 10.55 6.05 1.31
N GLY A 82 9.93 7.16 1.69
CA GLY A 82 8.50 7.38 1.43
C GLY A 82 8.19 7.29 -0.07
N ILE A 83 9.05 7.88 -0.90
CA ILE A 83 8.96 7.76 -2.36
C ILE A 83 9.28 6.33 -2.80
N CYS A 84 10.32 5.70 -2.26
CA CYS A 84 10.69 4.32 -2.61
C CYS A 84 9.58 3.31 -2.35
N ALA A 85 8.84 3.46 -1.25
CA ALA A 85 7.79 2.54 -0.84
C ALA A 85 6.45 2.82 -1.53
N ALA A 86 6.19 4.08 -1.92
CA ALA A 86 4.97 4.47 -2.61
C ALA A 86 5.09 4.44 -4.15
N SER A 87 6.30 4.45 -4.70
CA SER A 87 6.52 4.49 -6.14
C SER A 87 6.02 3.21 -6.82
N MET A 88 5.29 3.40 -7.92
CA MET A 88 4.89 2.29 -8.80
C MET A 88 5.79 2.19 -10.04
N CYS A 89 6.85 3.00 -10.11
CA CYS A 89 7.80 2.95 -11.22
C CYS A 89 8.62 1.67 -11.18
N ASP A 90 8.92 1.11 -12.35
CA ASP A 90 9.84 -0.02 -12.44
C ASP A 90 11.28 0.46 -12.19
N HIS A 91 11.90 -0.06 -11.12
CA HIS A 91 13.23 0.37 -10.66
C HIS A 91 14.36 0.06 -11.64
N ASN A 92 14.13 -0.75 -12.69
CA ASN A 92 15.16 -1.15 -13.64
C ASN A 92 15.04 -0.39 -14.98
N SER A 93 13.82 -0.14 -15.44
CA SER A 93 13.53 0.45 -16.74
C SER A 93 13.15 1.92 -16.68
N ALA A 94 12.61 2.39 -15.55
CA ALA A 94 12.25 3.79 -15.33
C ALA A 94 12.54 4.24 -13.89
N PRO A 95 13.82 4.23 -13.44
CA PRO A 95 14.17 4.46 -12.04
C PRO A 95 14.00 5.91 -11.59
N PHE A 96 13.81 6.87 -12.50
CA PHE A 96 13.71 8.28 -12.11
C PHE A 96 12.25 8.68 -11.97
N VAL A 97 11.86 9.17 -10.79
CA VAL A 97 10.47 9.59 -10.51
C VAL A 97 10.40 11.09 -10.26
N CYS A 98 9.37 11.72 -10.81
CA CYS A 98 9.07 13.11 -10.53
C CYS A 98 8.37 13.26 -9.17
N THR A 99 8.97 14.02 -8.27
CA THR A 99 8.49 14.21 -6.89
C THR A 99 7.63 15.45 -6.71
N SER A 100 7.74 16.44 -7.61
CA SER A 100 6.88 17.63 -7.64
C SER A 100 6.75 18.22 -9.05
N GLY A 101 5.63 18.90 -9.32
CA GLY A 101 5.31 19.51 -10.62
C GLY A 101 4.07 18.90 -11.26
N GLY A 102 3.72 19.32 -12.47
CA GLY A 102 2.59 18.78 -13.26
C GLY A 102 2.73 17.30 -13.62
N ALA A 103 3.95 16.76 -13.65
CA ALA A 103 4.25 15.36 -13.93
C ALA A 103 4.54 14.53 -12.66
N GLN A 104 4.13 15.00 -11.47
CA GLN A 104 4.31 14.28 -10.20
C GLN A 104 3.85 12.82 -10.33
N THR A 105 4.62 11.89 -9.76
CA THR A 105 4.46 10.41 -9.86
C THR A 105 4.78 9.80 -11.22
N GLY A 106 5.11 10.62 -12.23
CA GLY A 106 5.61 10.11 -13.51
C GLY A 106 6.99 9.44 -13.36
N CYS A 107 7.28 8.50 -14.26
CA CYS A 107 8.51 7.73 -14.29
C CYS A 107 9.29 8.00 -15.59
N ALA A 108 10.62 7.99 -15.51
CA ALA A 108 11.51 8.16 -16.65
C ALA A 108 12.69 7.18 -16.60
N ALA A 109 13.14 6.76 -17.78
CA ALA A 109 14.32 5.90 -17.94
C ALA A 109 15.63 6.65 -17.64
N GLU A 110 15.65 7.97 -17.81
CA GLU A 110 16.85 8.81 -17.63
C GLU A 110 16.52 10.04 -16.80
N ALA A 111 17.44 10.45 -15.90
CA ALA A 111 17.31 11.69 -15.15
C ALA A 111 17.15 12.92 -16.07
N SER A 112 17.83 12.90 -17.22
CA SER A 112 17.82 13.97 -18.22
C SER A 112 16.45 14.20 -18.87
N THR A 113 15.50 13.28 -18.67
CA THR A 113 14.12 13.44 -19.13
C THR A 113 13.44 14.58 -18.37
N TRP A 114 13.59 14.68 -17.05
CA TRP A 114 12.86 15.66 -16.23
C TRP A 114 13.20 17.12 -16.54
N PRO A 115 14.47 17.53 -16.69
CA PRO A 115 14.81 18.91 -17.07
C PRO A 115 14.30 19.34 -18.46
N LYS A 116 13.89 18.39 -19.32
CA LYS A 116 13.36 18.68 -20.67
C LYS A 116 11.86 18.95 -20.66
N TYR A 117 11.15 18.57 -19.60
CA TYR A 117 9.73 18.83 -19.44
C TYR A 117 9.56 19.85 -18.32
N ASP A 118 9.02 21.02 -18.64
CA ASP A 118 8.69 22.07 -17.66
C ASP A 118 7.65 21.63 -16.61
N ASP A 119 7.18 20.37 -16.68
CA ASP A 119 6.20 19.79 -15.80
C ASP A 119 6.82 19.08 -14.58
N CYS A 120 8.15 18.99 -14.45
CA CYS A 120 8.78 18.37 -13.28
C CYS A 120 9.78 19.30 -12.59
N ASP A 121 9.42 19.79 -11.41
CA ASP A 121 10.24 20.72 -10.63
C ASP A 121 11.32 20.00 -9.81
N SER A 122 11.07 18.75 -9.42
CA SER A 122 12.01 17.94 -8.67
C SER A 122 11.86 16.45 -8.98
N CYS A 123 12.97 15.72 -8.96
CA CYS A 123 13.01 14.29 -9.21
C CYS A 123 13.96 13.56 -8.26
N CYS A 124 13.77 12.26 -8.13
CA CYS A 124 14.70 11.38 -7.42
C CYS A 124 14.91 10.05 -8.16
N ASP A 125 15.98 9.34 -7.80
CA ASP A 125 16.42 8.05 -8.35
C ASP A 125 16.04 6.88 -7.41
N LEU A 126 15.26 5.95 -7.94
CA LEU A 126 14.78 4.75 -7.26
C LEU A 126 15.77 3.58 -7.33
N SER A 127 16.88 3.70 -8.06
CA SER A 127 17.85 2.61 -8.27
C SER A 127 18.44 2.05 -6.96
N ASN A 128 18.41 2.85 -5.88
CA ASN A 128 18.90 2.45 -4.56
C ASN A 128 17.78 2.17 -3.54
N CYS A 129 16.51 2.12 -3.95
CA CYS A 129 15.39 1.96 -3.03
C CYS A 129 15.44 0.65 -2.22
N SER A 130 15.96 -0.44 -2.78
CA SER A 130 16.16 -1.67 -2.01
C SER A 130 17.04 -1.44 -0.78
N LYS A 131 18.14 -0.69 -0.94
CA LYS A 131 19.05 -0.36 0.16
C LYS A 131 18.40 0.60 1.14
N THR A 132 17.69 1.61 0.66
CA THR A 132 16.95 2.57 1.51
C THR A 132 15.89 1.87 2.37
N MET A 133 15.17 0.90 1.79
CA MET A 133 14.17 0.10 2.51
C MET A 133 14.79 -0.88 3.51
N GLU A 134 16.00 -1.39 3.23
CA GLU A 134 16.75 -2.28 4.12
C GLU A 134 17.37 -1.53 5.30
N SER A 135 17.95 -0.35 5.05
CA SER A 135 18.63 0.44 6.08
C SER A 135 17.64 0.97 7.12
N GLY A 136 16.42 1.35 6.71
CA GLY A 136 15.37 1.81 7.63
C GLY A 136 15.83 2.95 8.54
N ASP A 137 16.80 3.74 8.05
CA ASP A 137 17.50 4.81 8.76
C ASP A 137 16.66 6.10 8.81
N ASP A 138 15.51 6.13 8.15
CA ASP A 138 14.56 7.20 8.33
C ASP A 138 13.94 7.02 9.72
N LYS A 139 14.42 7.82 10.68
CA LYS A 139 13.76 8.04 11.97
C LYS A 139 12.29 8.47 11.83
N GLU A 140 11.85 8.79 10.61
CA GLU A 140 10.47 9.08 10.24
C GLU A 140 9.62 7.82 10.02
N LEU A 141 10.23 6.66 9.72
CA LEU A 141 9.56 5.35 9.61
C LEU A 141 9.55 4.57 10.90
N THR A 142 9.47 5.30 12.01
CA THR A 142 9.44 4.68 13.34
C THR A 142 8.14 3.88 13.56
N LYS A 143 7.18 3.88 12.62
CA LYS A 143 6.22 2.78 12.50
C LYS A 143 6.85 1.56 11.85
N LYS A 144 7.81 0.97 12.53
CA LYS A 144 8.11 -0.44 12.28
C LYS A 144 6.89 -1.22 12.74
N CYS A 145 6.20 -1.88 11.81
CA CYS A 145 5.25 -2.94 12.16
C CYS A 145 6.06 -4.05 12.83
N GLY A 146 6.20 -3.97 14.15
CA GLY A 146 6.83 -4.99 14.98
C GLY A 146 5.90 -6.17 15.21
N PRO A 147 6.36 -7.25 15.85
CA PRO A 147 5.49 -8.38 16.20
C PRO A 147 4.29 -7.91 17.04
N CYS A 148 3.11 -8.43 16.72
CA CYS A 148 1.90 -8.09 17.46
C CYS A 148 1.99 -8.52 18.93
N GLY A 149 1.45 -7.68 19.82
CA GLY A 149 1.29 -8.05 21.22
C GLY A 149 0.26 -9.16 21.38
N LYS A 150 0.30 -9.89 22.51
CA LYS A 150 -0.68 -10.96 22.79
C LYS A 150 -2.13 -10.48 22.74
N LYS A 151 -2.39 -9.23 23.14
CA LYS A 151 -3.71 -8.61 23.09
C LYS A 151 -4.16 -8.39 21.64
N ASP A 152 -3.27 -7.88 20.80
CA ASP A 152 -3.52 -7.68 19.37
C ASP A 152 -3.77 -9.03 18.69
N CYS A 153 -2.94 -10.05 18.95
CA CYS A 153 -3.17 -11.41 18.44
C CYS A 153 -4.55 -11.98 18.82
N GLN A 154 -5.05 -11.67 20.02
CA GLN A 154 -6.39 -12.13 20.45
C GLN A 154 -7.52 -11.33 19.80
N GLU A 155 -7.36 -10.02 19.69
CA GLU A 155 -8.35 -9.11 19.07
C GLU A 155 -8.48 -9.37 17.56
N PHE A 156 -7.35 -9.47 16.86
CA PHE A 156 -7.29 -9.63 15.41
C PHE A 156 -7.30 -11.09 14.96
N GLY A 157 -6.72 -12.01 15.75
CA GLY A 157 -6.60 -13.42 15.39
C GLY A 157 -7.89 -14.24 15.48
N GLY A 158 -8.97 -13.66 16.04
CA GLY A 158 -10.27 -14.31 16.19
C GLY A 158 -11.30 -14.00 15.10
N TYR A 159 -11.18 -12.90 14.35
CA TYR A 159 -12.27 -12.40 13.50
C TYR A 159 -11.97 -12.35 12.00
N GLN A 160 -10.71 -12.21 11.59
CA GLN A 160 -10.25 -12.39 10.22
C GLN A 160 -8.73 -12.27 10.29
N ARG A 161 -8.06 -13.40 10.47
CA ARG A 161 -6.60 -13.41 10.39
C ARG A 161 -6.23 -12.87 9.02
N CYS A 162 -5.42 -11.82 9.00
CA CYS A 162 -4.70 -11.51 7.79
C CYS A 162 -4.00 -12.78 7.32
N GLY A 163 -4.18 -13.13 6.05
CA GLY A 163 -3.65 -14.37 5.52
C GLY A 163 -2.12 -14.40 5.58
N LEU A 164 -1.52 -15.57 5.42
CA LEU A 164 -0.06 -15.71 5.38
C LEU A 164 0.61 -14.86 4.28
N GLY A 165 -0.13 -14.48 3.24
CA GLY A 165 0.34 -13.57 2.19
C GLY A 165 0.21 -12.08 2.53
N ALA A 166 -0.35 -11.73 3.69
CA ALA A 166 -0.56 -10.36 4.13
C ALA A 166 -0.47 -10.18 5.65
N PRO A 167 0.60 -10.66 6.33
CA PRO A 167 0.60 -10.81 7.79
C PRO A 167 0.61 -9.49 8.58
N TYR A 168 0.81 -8.34 7.92
CA TYR A 168 0.89 -7.06 8.60
C TYR A 168 -0.49 -6.41 8.73
N VAL A 169 -0.95 -6.20 9.96
CA VAL A 169 -2.25 -5.59 10.25
C VAL A 169 -2.09 -4.14 10.72
N CYS A 170 -2.97 -3.26 10.23
CA CYS A 170 -3.09 -1.91 10.76
C CYS A 170 -3.92 -1.92 12.06
N THR A 171 -3.36 -1.39 13.15
CA THR A 171 -3.97 -1.42 14.49
C THR A 171 -4.62 -0.10 14.89
N GLU A 172 -4.24 1.01 14.25
CA GLU A 172 -4.81 2.35 14.49
C GLU A 172 -4.93 3.16 13.19
N GLY A 173 -5.95 4.01 13.08
CA GLY A 173 -6.22 4.83 11.88
C GLY A 173 -7.52 4.43 11.16
N SER A 174 -7.83 5.10 10.05
CA SER A 174 -9.04 4.80 9.26
C SER A 174 -9.02 3.44 8.58
N SER A 175 -7.82 2.86 8.40
CA SER A 175 -7.59 1.53 7.82
C SER A 175 -7.37 0.45 8.88
N LYS A 176 -7.78 0.68 10.15
CA LYS A 176 -7.72 -0.35 11.20
C LYS A 176 -8.36 -1.64 10.71
N TYR A 177 -7.73 -2.79 10.99
CA TYR A 177 -8.08 -4.14 10.50
C TYR A 177 -7.70 -4.42 9.04
N GLY A 178 -7.14 -3.46 8.30
CA GLY A 178 -6.55 -3.70 6.99
C GLY A 178 -5.32 -4.60 7.10
N CYS A 179 -5.08 -5.41 6.06
CA CYS A 179 -3.95 -6.33 5.95
C CYS A 179 -3.02 -5.93 4.80
N ALA A 180 -1.72 -6.15 4.97
CA ALA A 180 -0.71 -5.88 3.95
C ALA A 180 0.31 -7.02 3.82
N SER A 181 0.78 -7.25 2.60
CA SER A 181 1.82 -8.22 2.23
C SER A 181 3.16 -7.96 2.89
N ASP A 182 3.44 -6.71 3.20
CA ASP A 182 4.73 -6.25 3.67
C ASP A 182 4.57 -5.15 4.72
N LYS A 183 5.58 -5.05 5.59
CA LYS A 183 5.63 -4.04 6.67
C LYS A 183 5.71 -2.61 6.15
N TYR A 184 6.11 -2.42 4.90
CA TYR A 184 6.39 -1.12 4.33
C TYR A 184 5.12 -0.45 3.79
N HIS A 185 4.11 -1.24 3.40
CA HIS A 185 2.80 -0.76 2.99
C HIS A 185 2.20 0.22 4.01
N TRP A 186 2.17 -0.16 5.29
CA TRP A 186 1.67 0.72 6.35
C TRP A 186 2.61 1.86 6.69
N ALA A 187 3.91 1.66 6.53
CA ALA A 187 4.91 2.70 6.77
C ALA A 187 4.90 3.81 5.69
N ALA A 188 4.46 3.48 4.47
CA ALA A 188 4.28 4.43 3.36
C ALA A 188 2.93 5.16 3.40
N MET A 189 1.97 4.66 4.19
CA MET A 189 0.65 5.27 4.33
C MET A 189 0.69 6.51 5.24
N LEU A 190 -0.22 7.44 4.98
CA LEU A 190 -0.45 8.59 5.86
C LEU A 190 -0.84 8.12 7.26
N ASP A 191 -0.42 8.87 8.29
CA ASP A 191 -0.77 8.59 9.70
C ASP A 191 -2.28 8.50 9.92
N THR A 192 -3.07 9.29 9.19
CA THR A 192 -4.54 9.26 9.25
C THR A 192 -5.12 7.94 8.75
N SER A 193 -4.43 7.29 7.82
CA SER A 193 -4.82 6.00 7.24
C SER A 193 -4.41 4.84 8.14
N CYS A 194 -3.14 4.83 8.54
CA CYS A 194 -2.64 3.85 9.50
C CYS A 194 -1.60 4.48 10.41
N SER A 195 -1.93 4.76 11.68
CA SER A 195 -1.01 5.35 12.67
C SER A 195 -0.20 4.32 13.46
N ALA A 196 -0.59 3.05 13.43
CA ALA A 196 0.15 1.95 14.03
C ALA A 196 -0.16 0.64 13.32
N CYS A 197 0.81 -0.27 13.28
CA CYS A 197 0.68 -1.59 12.66
C CYS A 197 1.50 -2.63 13.41
N CYS A 198 1.19 -3.91 13.21
CA CYS A 198 1.99 -5.00 13.74
C CYS A 198 1.97 -6.24 12.82
N ASP A 199 2.93 -7.14 13.01
CA ASP A 199 3.13 -8.39 12.29
C ASP A 199 2.43 -9.55 13.04
N MET A 200 1.46 -10.18 12.40
CA MET A 200 0.70 -11.30 12.96
C MET A 200 1.29 -12.68 12.61
N THR A 201 2.47 -12.77 12.00
CA THR A 201 3.06 -14.07 11.60
C THR A 201 3.27 -15.00 12.80
N ASP A 202 3.56 -14.45 13.98
CA ASP A 202 3.77 -15.21 15.22
C ASP A 202 2.48 -15.36 16.07
N CYS A 203 1.33 -14.93 15.55
CA CYS A 203 0.00 -15.20 16.11
C CYS A 203 -0.62 -16.47 15.47
#